data_AF-A0A7C0TXB2-F1
#
_entry.id   AF-A0A7C0TXB2-F1
#
_cell.length_a   1.000
_cell.length_b   1.000
_cell.length_c   1.000
_cell.angle_alpha   90.00
_cell.angle_beta   90.00
_cell.angle_gamma   90.00
#
_symmetry.space_group_name_H-M   'P 1'
#
loop_
_entity.id
_entity.type
_entity.pdbx_description
1 polymer ?
#
loop_
_entity_poly.entity_id
_entity_poly.type
_entity_poly.pdbx_seq_one_letter_code
_entity_poly.pdbx_strand_id
1 'polypeptide(L)'
;MKVSIYEFNDLTVTHAIIQFEGDEVGKLLKVLRGLDAHRLRRLVEDAFGREVFDLCLALGMLIHKDINPLDTAYLRVEFDDGSYYTLEVYEESARLVSNSRLKQVYDFIKTLMEILRIKSA
;
A
#
# COMPACT_ATOMS: atom_id res chain seq x y z
N MET A 1 6.60 4.59 -12.10
CA MET A 1 5.96 4.97 -10.82
C MET A 1 6.66 6.18 -10.23
N LYS A 2 5.90 7.12 -9.65
CA LYS A 2 6.44 8.22 -8.83
C LYS A 2 5.96 8.09 -7.40
N VAL A 3 6.82 8.38 -6.43
CA VAL A 3 6.48 8.31 -5.00
C VAL A 3 6.87 9.62 -4.33
N SER A 4 5.89 10.27 -3.70
CA SER A 4 6.08 11.46 -2.87
C SER A 4 5.83 11.08 -1.41
N ILE A 5 6.80 11.32 -0.53
CA ILE A 5 6.73 10.96 0.90
C ILE A 5 6.91 12.22 1.75
N TYR A 6 6.03 12.40 2.73
CA TYR A 6 5.97 13.54 3.64
C TYR A 6 5.97 13.03 5.08
N GLU A 7 6.98 13.40 5.86
CA GLU A 7 7.11 13.03 7.28
C GLU A 7 6.76 14.25 8.16
N PHE A 8 5.84 14.06 9.09
CA PHE A 8 5.37 15.07 10.05
C PHE A 8 5.94 14.76 11.43
N ASN A 9 7.07 15.39 11.75
CA ASN A 9 7.86 15.11 12.96
C ASN A 9 7.11 15.41 14.26
N ASP A 10 6.13 16.30 14.24
CA ASP A 10 5.30 16.70 15.37
C ASP A 10 4.16 15.71 15.67
N LEU A 11 3.77 14.88 14.69
CA LEU A 11 2.61 13.98 14.81
C LEU A 11 2.97 12.49 14.75
N THR A 12 4.24 12.12 14.52
CA THR A 12 4.66 10.72 14.28
C THR A 12 3.81 10.06 13.18
N VAL A 13 3.63 10.78 12.08
CA VAL A 13 2.89 10.31 10.91
C VAL A 13 3.69 10.61 9.66
N THR A 14 3.77 9.62 8.79
CA THR A 14 4.31 9.73 7.44
C THR A 14 3.21 9.42 6.43
N HIS A 15 3.05 10.32 5.47
CA HIS A 15 2.16 10.16 4.33
C HIS A 15 2.97 9.86 3.08
N ALA A 16 2.50 8.94 2.25
CA ALA A 16 3.02 8.78 0.90
C ALA A 16 1.90 8.77 -0.14
N ILE A 17 2.20 9.33 -1.30
CA ILE A 17 1.38 9.28 -2.50
C ILE A 17 2.20 8.54 -3.56
N ILE A 18 1.62 7.48 -4.10
CA ILE A 18 2.18 6.67 -5.17
C ILE A 18 1.36 6.97 -6.42
N GLN A 19 2.01 7.42 -7.48
CA GLN A 19 1.40 7.61 -8.79
C GLN A 19 1.89 6.51 -9.73
N PHE A 20 0.96 5.73 -10.26
CA PHE A 20 1.22 4.73 -11.28
C PHE A 20 1.23 5.41 -12.66
N GLU A 21 2.15 4.98 -13.53
CA GLU A 21 2.29 5.54 -14.88
C GLU A 21 2.48 4.40 -15.90
N GLY A 22 2.07 4.64 -17.14
CA GLY A 22 2.28 3.71 -18.25
C GLY A 22 1.65 2.34 -18.00
N ASP A 23 2.48 1.29 -18.00
CA ASP A 23 2.03 -0.08 -17.85
C ASP A 23 1.72 -0.45 -16.39
N GLU A 24 2.06 0.37 -15.39
CA GLU A 24 1.78 0.11 -13.97
C GLU A 24 0.31 0.31 -13.58
N VAL A 25 -0.40 1.14 -14.36
CA VAL A 25 -1.78 1.56 -14.09
C VAL A 25 -2.69 0.34 -13.91
N GLY A 26 -3.43 0.32 -12.81
CA GLY A 26 -4.38 -0.74 -12.44
C GLY A 26 -3.75 -2.06 -12.00
N LYS A 27 -2.45 -2.29 -12.19
CA LYS A 27 -1.80 -3.57 -11.87
C LYS A 27 -1.88 -3.89 -10.38
N LEU A 28 -1.56 -2.93 -9.50
CA LEU A 28 -1.59 -3.17 -8.05
C LEU A 28 -3.00 -3.55 -7.59
N LEU A 29 -4.01 -2.75 -8.00
CA LEU A 29 -5.41 -3.00 -7.67
C LEU A 29 -5.87 -4.38 -8.16
N LYS A 30 -5.52 -4.74 -9.40
CA LYS A 30 -5.82 -6.06 -9.97
C LYS A 30 -5.17 -7.20 -9.20
N VAL A 31 -3.91 -7.05 -8.79
CA VAL A 31 -3.19 -8.05 -7.99
C VAL A 31 -3.86 -8.21 -6.62
N LEU A 32 -4.14 -7.11 -5.92
CA LEU A 32 -4.80 -7.14 -4.61
C LEU A 32 -6.18 -7.80 -4.68
N ARG A 33 -6.98 -7.54 -5.73
CA ARG A 33 -8.28 -8.21 -5.94
C ARG A 33 -8.16 -9.73 -6.15
N GLY A 34 -7.03 -10.19 -6.69
CA GLY A 34 -6.79 -11.61 -6.95
C GLY A 34 -6.12 -12.36 -5.80
N LEU A 35 -5.78 -11.68 -4.70
CA LEU A 35 -5.07 -12.27 -3.58
C LEU A 35 -6.00 -12.58 -2.41
N ASP A 36 -5.78 -13.76 -1.83
CA ASP A 36 -6.32 -14.12 -0.53
C ASP A 36 -5.51 -13.44 0.60
N ALA A 37 -6.20 -13.01 1.66
CA ALA A 37 -5.58 -12.28 2.76
C ALA A 37 -4.53 -13.11 3.52
N HIS A 38 -4.74 -14.41 3.72
CA HIS A 38 -3.74 -15.28 4.35
C HIS A 38 -2.51 -15.46 3.48
N ARG A 39 -2.70 -15.55 2.16
CA ARG A 39 -1.57 -15.58 1.21
C ARG A 39 -0.79 -14.27 1.23
N LEU A 40 -1.47 -13.12 1.23
CA LEU A 40 -0.82 -11.82 1.31
C LEU A 40 -0.04 -11.66 2.61
N ARG A 41 -0.61 -12.09 3.74
CA ARG A 41 0.08 -12.10 5.04
C ARG A 41 1.41 -12.85 4.97
N ARG A 42 1.42 -14.07 4.45
CA ARG A 42 2.66 -14.86 4.30
C ARG A 42 3.69 -14.16 3.43
N LEU A 43 3.28 -13.58 2.30
CA LEU A 43 4.18 -12.84 1.41
C LEU A 43 4.82 -11.64 2.11
N VAL A 44 4.07 -10.92 2.94
CA VAL A 44 4.57 -9.80 3.73
C VAL A 44 5.52 -10.29 4.83
N GLU A 45 5.15 -11.31 5.60
CA GLU A 45 6.00 -11.88 6.65
C GLU A 45 7.34 -12.36 6.07
N ASP A 46 7.31 -13.12 4.97
CA ASP A 46 8.50 -13.64 4.29
C ASP A 46 9.41 -12.52 3.77
N ALA A 47 8.84 -11.45 3.22
CA ALA A 47 9.59 -10.37 2.58
C ALA A 47 10.21 -9.39 3.56
N PHE A 48 9.51 -9.12 4.67
CA PHE A 48 9.99 -8.19 5.69
C PHE A 48 10.75 -8.88 6.82
N GLY A 49 10.68 -10.21 6.92
CA GLY A 49 11.32 -10.98 8.00
C GLY A 49 10.78 -10.60 9.38
N ARG A 50 9.50 -10.21 9.44
CA ARG A 50 8.82 -9.65 10.61
C ARG A 50 7.46 -10.28 10.77
N GLU A 51 7.03 -10.48 12.00
CA GLU A 51 5.70 -11.03 12.29
C GLU A 51 4.62 -9.98 12.01
N VAL A 52 3.59 -10.38 11.27
CA VAL A 52 2.43 -9.54 11.01
C VAL A 52 1.43 -9.73 12.14
N PHE A 53 1.23 -8.69 12.94
CA PHE A 53 0.27 -8.66 14.04
C PHE A 53 -1.16 -8.62 13.50
N ASP A 54 -1.45 -7.69 12.59
CA ASP A 54 -2.72 -7.64 11.87
C ASP A 54 -2.54 -7.38 10.37
N LEU A 55 -3.47 -7.92 9.58
CA LEU A 55 -3.59 -7.62 8.16
C LEU A 55 -5.06 -7.53 7.78
N CYS A 56 -5.43 -6.43 7.13
CA CYS A 56 -6.75 -6.24 6.56
C CYS A 56 -6.61 -6.00 5.07
N LEU A 57 -7.32 -6.77 4.25
CA LEU A 57 -7.50 -6.52 2.82
C LEU A 57 -9.00 -6.41 2.56
N ALA A 58 -9.46 -5.21 2.22
CA ALA A 58 -10.85 -4.93 1.88
C ALA A 58 -10.93 -4.38 0.45
N LEU A 59 -11.96 -4.78 -0.29
CA LEU A 59 -12.23 -4.35 -1.65
C LEU A 59 -13.54 -3.58 -1.67
N GLY A 60 -13.62 -2.52 -2.47
CA GLY A 60 -14.81 -1.67 -2.49
C GLY A 60 -14.84 -0.71 -3.68
N MET A 61 -15.65 0.33 -3.53
CA MET A 61 -15.80 1.41 -4.50
C MET A 61 -15.78 2.76 -3.79
N LEU A 62 -15.05 3.73 -4.35
CA LEU A 62 -15.16 5.13 -3.96
C LEU A 62 -16.28 5.78 -4.79
N ILE A 63 -17.29 6.30 -4.10
CA ILE A 63 -18.32 7.14 -4.70
C ILE A 63 -17.96 8.59 -4.42
N HIS A 64 -17.70 9.35 -5.46
CA HIS A 64 -17.42 10.78 -5.37
C HIS A 64 -18.39 11.54 -6.27
N LYS A 65 -18.80 12.72 -5.83
CA LYS A 65 -19.92 13.46 -6.41
C LYS A 65 -19.73 13.76 -7.90
N ASP A 66 -18.52 14.12 -8.30
CA ASP A 66 -18.22 14.70 -9.61
C ASP A 66 -17.36 13.77 -10.51
N ILE A 67 -17.08 12.54 -10.08
CA ILE A 67 -16.34 11.54 -10.86
C ILE A 67 -17.05 10.20 -10.86
N ASN A 68 -16.80 9.40 -11.88
CA ASN A 68 -17.33 8.04 -11.94
C ASN A 68 -16.83 7.23 -10.73
N PRO A 69 -17.66 6.31 -10.19
CA PRO A 69 -17.24 5.45 -9.11
C PRO A 69 -15.94 4.72 -9.45
N LEU A 70 -14.97 4.76 -8.53
CA LEU A 70 -13.66 4.16 -8.71
C LEU A 70 -13.59 2.86 -7.93
N ASP A 71 -13.09 1.79 -8.54
CA ASP A 71 -12.73 0.58 -7.81
C ASP A 71 -11.60 0.89 -6.81
N THR A 72 -11.72 0.33 -5.60
CA THR A 72 -10.73 0.55 -4.53
C THR A 72 -10.32 -0.74 -3.84
N ALA A 73 -9.08 -0.75 -3.35
CA ALA A 73 -8.61 -1.71 -2.36
C ALA A 73 -8.02 -0.96 -1.16
N TYR A 74 -8.33 -1.43 0.03
CA TYR A 74 -7.78 -0.96 1.29
C TYR A 74 -6.93 -2.09 1.90
N LEU A 75 -5.64 -1.83 2.11
CA LEU A 75 -4.70 -2.75 2.73
C LEU A 75 -4.14 -2.12 4.00
N ARG A 76 -4.33 -2.74 5.14
CA ARG A 76 -3.61 -2.42 6.37
C ARG A 76 -2.68 -3.58 6.72
N VAL A 77 -1.46 -3.25 7.12
CA VAL A 77 -0.49 -4.18 7.71
C VAL A 77 0.03 -3.56 8.99
N GLU A 78 -0.07 -4.26 10.10
CA GLU A 78 0.58 -3.93 11.36
C GLU A 78 1.57 -5.03 11.74
N PHE A 79 2.78 -4.63 12.13
CA PHE A 79 3.82 -5.54 12.62
C PHE A 79 3.82 -5.58 14.14
N ASP A 80 4.43 -6.62 14.70
CA ASP A 80 4.57 -6.86 16.14
C ASP A 80 5.28 -5.73 16.92
N ASP A 81 6.14 -4.95 16.25
CA ASP A 81 6.79 -3.76 16.82
C ASP A 81 5.88 -2.51 16.88
N GLY A 82 4.61 -2.64 16.50
CA GLY A 82 3.61 -1.58 16.52
C GLY A 82 3.70 -0.60 15.34
N SER A 83 4.57 -0.84 14.36
CA SER A 83 4.54 -0.08 13.11
C SER A 83 3.40 -0.54 12.21
N TYR A 84 2.71 0.41 11.59
CA TYR A 84 1.61 0.12 10.69
C TYR A 84 1.75 0.83 9.34
N TYR A 85 1.14 0.24 8.32
CA TYR A 85 1.08 0.76 6.97
C TYR A 85 -0.34 0.58 6.44
N THR A 86 -1.01 1.69 6.17
CA THR A 86 -2.38 1.73 5.67
C THR A 86 -2.38 2.30 4.27
N LEU A 87 -2.79 1.49 3.29
CA LEU A 87 -2.80 1.81 1.88
C LEU A 87 -4.24 1.84 1.37
N GLU A 88 -4.59 2.92 0.70
CA GLU A 88 -5.79 3.02 -0.13
C GLU A 88 -5.34 3.07 -1.59
N VAL A 89 -5.81 2.13 -2.39
CA VAL A 89 -5.33 1.89 -3.76
C VAL A 89 -6.45 2.10 -4.75
N TYR A 90 -6.14 2.88 -5.79
CA TYR A 90 -6.95 3.17 -6.97
C TYR A 90 -6.22 2.68 -8.23
N GLU A 91 -6.84 2.85 -9.39
CA GLU A 91 -6.24 2.46 -10.67
C GLU A 91 -4.95 3.23 -10.98
N GLU A 92 -4.96 4.55 -10.81
CA GLU A 92 -3.83 5.43 -11.17
C GLU A 92 -2.96 5.83 -9.98
N SER A 93 -3.41 5.64 -8.74
CA SER A 93 -2.66 6.06 -7.57
C SER A 93 -2.92 5.20 -6.35
N ALA A 94 -2.05 5.33 -5.34
CA ALA A 94 -2.29 4.83 -4.01
C ALA A 94 -1.84 5.86 -2.97
N ARG A 95 -2.56 5.91 -1.85
CA ARG A 95 -2.21 6.71 -0.68
C ARG A 95 -1.78 5.79 0.45
N LEU A 96 -0.65 6.06 1.08
CA LEU A 96 -0.16 5.35 2.25
C LEU A 96 -0.08 6.28 3.47
N VAL A 97 -0.50 5.77 4.63
CA VAL A 97 -0.32 6.42 5.94
C VAL A 97 0.38 5.43 6.88
N SER A 98 1.37 5.91 7.62
CA SER A 98 2.17 5.09 8.55
C SER A 98 2.66 5.93 9.73
N ASN A 99 2.94 5.29 10.85
CA ASN A 99 3.72 5.87 11.97
C ASN A 99 5.24 5.66 11.82
N SER A 100 5.69 5.05 10.72
CA SER A 100 7.11 4.81 10.45
C SER A 100 7.80 6.01 9.81
N ARG A 101 9.13 6.07 9.86
CA ARG A 101 9.92 7.16 9.26
C ARG A 101 9.95 7.07 7.74
N LEU A 102 10.30 8.18 7.06
CA LEU A 102 10.32 8.28 5.60
C LEU A 102 11.05 7.11 4.91
N LYS A 103 12.24 6.75 5.39
CA LYS A 103 13.02 5.64 4.81
C LYS A 103 12.27 4.30 4.93
N GLN A 104 11.69 4.01 6.08
CA GLN A 104 10.94 2.78 6.32
C GLN A 104 9.68 2.71 5.44
N VAL A 105 9.00 3.84 5.25
CA VAL A 105 7.87 3.94 4.32
C VAL A 105 8.30 3.70 2.87
N TYR A 106 9.41 4.29 2.44
CA TYR A 106 9.96 4.04 1.11
C TYR A 106 10.31 2.55 0.91
N ASP A 107 11.03 1.97 1.86
CA ASP A 107 11.43 0.55 1.84
C ASP A 107 10.19 -0.36 1.82
N PHE A 108 9.15 -0.03 2.60
CA PHE A 108 7.88 -0.75 2.58
C PHE A 108 7.20 -0.71 1.22
N ILE A 109 7.07 0.48 0.62
CA ILE A 109 6.44 0.65 -0.71
C ILE A 109 7.21 -0.17 -1.73
N LYS A 110 8.54 -0.04 -1.77
CA LYS A 110 9.39 -0.76 -2.72
C LYS A 110 9.23 -2.27 -2.59
N THR A 111 9.39 -2.81 -1.38
CA THR A 111 9.27 -4.25 -1.11
C THR A 111 7.87 -4.76 -1.46
N LEU A 112 6.81 -4.02 -1.10
CA LEU A 112 5.43 -4.39 -1.44
C LEU A 112 5.24 -4.48 -2.96
N MET A 113 5.74 -3.51 -3.73
CA MET A 113 5.63 -3.56 -5.19
C MET A 113 6.41 -4.75 -5.78
N GLU A 114 7.61 -5.04 -5.26
CA GLU A 114 8.44 -6.16 -5.70
C GLU A 114 7.75 -7.52 -5.47
N ILE A 115 7.21 -7.77 -4.28
CA ILE A 115 6.54 -9.06 -3.97
C ILE A 115 5.24 -9.24 -4.75
N LEU A 116 4.59 -8.12 -5.11
CA LEU A 116 3.39 -8.10 -5.95
C LEU A 116 3.71 -8.03 -7.44
N ARG A 117 5.01 -8.11 -7.82
CA ARG A 117 5.51 -8.11 -9.20
C ARG A 117 5.08 -6.88 -10.00
N ILE A 118 4.89 -5.75 -9.33
CA ILE A 118 4.69 -4.44 -9.94
C ILE A 118 6.07 -3.89 -10.25
N LYS A 119 6.57 -4.14 -11.47
CA LYS A 119 7.88 -3.61 -11.90
C LYS A 119 7.77 -2.12 -12.16
N SER A 120 8.66 -1.34 -11.54
CA SER A 120 8.99 0.01 -12.02
C SER A 120 9.83 -0.11 -13.29
N ALA A 121 9.40 0.53 -14.37
CA ALA A 121 10.24 0.70 -15.56
C ALA A 121 11.49 1.53 -15.24
#